data_AF-A0A842LM43-F1
#
_entry.id   AF-A0A842LM43-F1
#
_cell.length_a   1.000
_cell.length_b   1.000
_cell.length_c   1.000
_cell.angle_alpha   90.00
_cell.angle_beta   90.00
_cell.angle_gamma   90.00
#
_symmetry.space_group_name_H-M   'P 1'
#
loop_
_entity.id
_entity.type
_entity.pdbx_description
1 polymer ?
#
loop_
_entity_poly.entity_id
_entity_poly.type
_entity_poly.pdbx_seq_one_letter_code
_entity_poly.pdbx_strand_id
1 'polypeptide(L)'
;MGEFAEMLEREFSGLKTREIYSTKLGDRSIEIIEVEAKGSKFLVMFQDELKKHELHRWSLIITSANNTRTIQGMDKLDTLKMRIKENVRAIIEGM
;
A
#
# COMPACT_ATOMS: atom_id res chain seq x y z
N MET A 1 -6.14 -9.72 8.72
CA MET A 1 -5.65 -10.34 7.47
C MET A 1 -5.89 -9.31 6.37
N GLY A 2 -4.84 -8.97 5.62
CA GLY A 2 -4.86 -8.32 4.30
C GLY A 2 -5.79 -7.14 3.98
N GLU A 3 -6.12 -6.22 4.89
CA GLU A 3 -7.02 -5.09 4.57
C GLU A 3 -6.46 -4.25 3.40
N PHE A 4 -5.13 -4.15 3.30
CA PHE A 4 -4.48 -3.41 2.23
C PHE A 4 -4.54 -4.12 0.87
N ALA A 5 -4.29 -5.43 0.85
CA ALA A 5 -4.36 -6.25 -0.36
C ALA A 5 -5.78 -6.26 -0.95
N GLU A 6 -6.78 -6.53 -0.10
CA GLU A 6 -8.20 -6.55 -0.48
C GLU A 6 -8.66 -5.18 -1.00
N MET A 7 -8.22 -4.09 -0.36
CA MET A 7 -8.51 -2.74 -0.82
C MET A 7 -7.98 -2.52 -2.25
N LEU A 8 -6.75 -2.95 -2.55
CA LEU A 8 -6.19 -2.76 -3.88
C LEU A 8 -6.93 -3.58 -4.95
N GLU A 9 -7.25 -4.84 -4.69
CA GLU A 9 -8.00 -5.65 -5.67
C GLU A 9 -9.40 -5.11 -5.94
N ARG A 10 -10.07 -4.60 -4.89
CA ARG A 10 -11.40 -4.00 -5.01
C ARG A 10 -11.38 -2.69 -5.80
N GLU A 11 -10.37 -1.86 -5.59
CA GLU A 11 -10.30 -0.51 -6.17
C GLU A 11 -9.69 -0.48 -7.58
N PHE A 12 -8.90 -1.50 -7.94
CA PHE A 12 -8.20 -1.57 -9.21
C PHE A 12 -8.52 -2.88 -9.93
N SER A 13 -9.59 -2.85 -10.73
CA SER A 13 -9.98 -3.97 -11.58
C SER A 13 -8.82 -4.45 -12.45
N GLY A 14 -8.47 -5.74 -12.33
CA GLY A 14 -7.41 -6.36 -13.12
C GLY A 14 -6.02 -6.35 -12.47
N LEU A 15 -5.87 -5.82 -11.26
CA LEU A 15 -4.71 -6.14 -10.42
C LEU A 15 -4.88 -7.53 -9.82
N LYS A 16 -3.81 -8.33 -9.86
CA LYS A 16 -3.71 -9.52 -9.01
C LYS A 16 -2.77 -9.18 -7.87
N THR A 17 -3.22 -9.36 -6.64
CA THR A 17 -2.37 -9.17 -5.47
C THR A 17 -2.10 -10.51 -4.81
N ARG A 18 -0.95 -10.60 -4.14
CA ARG A 18 -0.58 -11.73 -3.32
C ARG A 18 0.08 -11.20 -2.06
N GLU A 19 -0.50 -11.51 -0.91
CA GLU A 19 0.15 -11.24 0.37
C GLU A 19 1.43 -12.08 0.47
N ILE A 20 2.57 -11.42 0.68
CA ILE A 20 3.88 -12.05 0.88
C ILE A 20 4.17 -12.15 2.37
N TYR A 21 3.86 -11.10 3.12
CA TYR A 21 4.16 -11.00 4.53
C TYR A 21 3.22 -10.01 5.21
N SER A 22 2.67 -10.37 6.37
CA SER A 22 1.91 -9.47 7.23
C SER A 22 2.34 -9.68 8.66
N THR A 23 2.65 -8.59 9.36
CA THR A 23 3.05 -8.65 10.78
C THR A 23 2.68 -7.38 11.51
N LYS A 24 2.78 -7.44 12.84
CA LYS A 24 2.67 -6.28 13.72
C LYS A 24 3.94 -6.17 14.57
N LEU A 25 4.61 -5.02 14.50
CA LEU A 25 5.79 -4.67 15.29
C LEU A 25 5.42 -3.56 16.28
N GLY A 26 5.12 -3.95 17.53
CA GLY A 26 4.55 -3.04 18.51
C GLY A 26 3.18 -2.54 18.06
N ASP A 27 3.02 -1.23 17.89
CA ASP A 27 1.79 -0.61 17.39
C ASP A 27 1.76 -0.43 15.86
N ARG A 28 2.84 -0.81 15.16
CA ARG A 28 2.94 -0.68 13.72
C ARG A 28 2.54 -1.96 13.01
N SER A 29 1.55 -1.87 12.14
CA SER A 29 1.21 -2.91 11.17
C SER A 29 2.09 -2.78 9.94
N ILE A 30 2.57 -3.91 9.41
CA ILE A 30 3.36 -3.97 8.19
C ILE A 30 2.76 -5.05 7.29
N GLU A 31 2.42 -4.67 6.07
CA GLU A 31 1.93 -5.58 5.03
C GLU A 31 2.82 -5.44 3.79
N ILE A 32 3.33 -6.55 3.29
CA ILE A 32 4.08 -6.65 2.04
C ILE A 32 3.29 -7.53 1.09
N ILE A 33 3.00 -6.99 -0.09
CA ILE A 33 2.24 -7.66 -1.13
C ILE A 33 3.02 -7.62 -2.46
N GLU A 34 2.87 -8.66 -3.26
CA GLU A 34 3.22 -8.65 -4.67
C GLU A 34 1.99 -8.22 -5.46
N VAL A 35 2.17 -7.31 -6.41
CA VAL A 35 1.12 -6.82 -7.29
C VAL A 35 1.54 -7.09 -8.73
N GLU A 36 0.65 -7.71 -9.49
CA GLU A 36 0.80 -7.93 -10.93
C GLU A 36 -0.18 -7.04 -11.69
N ALA A 37 0.36 -6.20 -12.57
CA ALA A 37 -0.40 -5.29 -13.43
C ALA A 37 0.17 -5.36 -14.86
N LYS A 38 -0.68 -5.60 -15.86
CA LYS A 38 -0.29 -5.63 -17.29
C LYS A 38 0.95 -6.52 -17.59
N GLY A 39 1.10 -7.64 -16.90
CA GLY A 39 2.25 -8.55 -17.05
C GLY A 39 3.55 -8.10 -16.37
N SER A 40 3.53 -6.96 -15.66
CA SER A 40 4.63 -6.51 -14.82
C SER A 40 4.34 -6.78 -13.34
N LYS A 41 5.38 -7.17 -12.59
CA LYS A 41 5.31 -7.41 -11.15
C LYS A 41 6.06 -6.34 -10.37
N PHE A 42 5.49 -5.95 -9.24
CA PHE A 42 6.13 -5.07 -8.28
C PHE A 42 5.72 -5.44 -6.86
N LEU A 43 6.55 -5.04 -5.89
CA LEU A 43 6.26 -5.22 -4.47
C LEU A 43 5.74 -3.91 -3.90
N VAL A 44 4.78 -4.02 -3.00
CA VAL A 44 4.27 -2.91 -2.21
C VAL A 44 4.40 -3.28 -0.75
N MET A 45 5.06 -2.43 0.03
CA MET A 45 5.06 -2.48 1.48
C MET A 45 4.24 -1.31 2.02
N PHE A 46 3.18 -1.62 2.74
CA PHE A 46 2.40 -0.67 3.48
C PHE A 46 2.71 -0.79 4.98
N GLN A 47 2.92 0.34 5.63
CA GLN A 47 3.11 0.43 7.07
C GLN A 47 2.11 1.42 7.63
N ASP A 48 1.46 1.05 8.72
CA ASP A 48 0.49 1.88 9.42
C ASP A 48 0.72 1.83 10.93
N GLU A 49 0.56 2.97 11.58
CA GLU A 49 0.69 3.10 13.03
C GLU A 49 -0.34 4.11 13.55
N LEU A 50 -1.32 3.62 14.30
CA LEU A 50 -2.34 4.46 14.92
C LEU A 50 -1.72 5.36 16.01
N LYS A 51 -1.99 6.65 15.90
CA LYS A 51 -1.61 7.70 16.85
C LYS A 51 -2.86 8.25 17.55
N LYS A 52 -2.63 9.19 18.48
CA LYS A 52 -3.71 9.88 19.20
C LYS A 52 -4.63 10.63 18.21
N HIS A 53 -5.89 10.80 18.59
CA HIS A 53 -6.91 11.51 17.80
C HIS A 53 -7.19 10.87 16.42
N GLU A 54 -7.12 9.54 16.33
CA GLU A 54 -7.44 8.78 15.09
C GLU A 54 -6.55 9.15 13.90
N LEU A 55 -5.35 9.67 14.18
CA LEU A 55 -4.35 9.95 13.16
C LEU A 55 -3.54 8.69 12.92
N HIS A 56 -3.37 8.35 11.66
CA HIS A 56 -2.55 7.23 11.22
C HIS A 56 -1.25 7.78 10.68
N ARG A 57 -0.11 7.37 11.25
CA ARG A 57 1.20 7.58 10.63
C ARG A 57 1.45 6.41 9.71
N TRP A 58 1.68 6.70 8.44
CA TRP A 58 1.75 5.67 7.42
C TRP A 58 2.90 5.88 6.45
N SER A 59 3.34 4.80 5.84
CA SER A 59 4.25 4.84 4.71
C SER A 59 3.94 3.75 3.71
N LEU A 60 4.09 4.08 2.43
CA LEU A 60 3.90 3.21 1.30
C LEU A 60 5.19 3.18 0.49
N ILE A 61 5.78 2.00 0.37
CA ILE A 61 6.97 1.76 -0.43
C ILE A 61 6.55 0.87 -1.59
N ILE A 62 6.75 1.35 -2.81
CA ILE A 62 6.45 0.61 -4.04
C ILE A 62 7.74 0.42 -4.79
N THR A 63 8.09 -0.84 -5.07
CA THR A 63 9.36 -1.18 -5.70
C THR A 63 9.16 -2.15 -6.85
N SER A 64 9.73 -1.83 -8.00
CA SER A 64 9.87 -2.73 -9.15
C SER A 64 11.36 -2.99 -9.40
N ALA A 65 11.70 -3.77 -10.43
CA ALA A 65 13.09 -4.05 -10.79
C ALA A 65 13.90 -2.77 -11.12
N ASN A 66 13.24 -1.71 -11.60
CA ASN A 66 13.91 -0.52 -12.15
C ASN A 66 13.63 0.76 -11.37
N ASN A 67 12.71 0.75 -10.39
CA ASN A 67 12.31 1.95 -9.67
C ASN A 67 11.77 1.63 -8.27
N THR A 68 12.12 2.46 -7.29
CA THR A 68 11.57 2.41 -5.94
C THR A 68 11.05 3.79 -5.57
N ARG A 69 9.82 3.86 -5.09
CA ARG A 69 9.21 5.09 -4.60
C ARG A 69 8.72 4.90 -3.17
N THR A 70 9.00 5.89 -2.33
CA THR A 70 8.55 5.92 -0.93
C THR A 70 7.67 7.15 -0.72
N ILE A 71 6.55 6.94 -0.06
CA ILE A 71 5.56 7.96 0.25
C ILE A 71 5.19 7.78 1.72
N GLN A 72 5.03 8.86 2.45
CA GLN A 72 4.66 8.81 3.86
C GLN A 72 3.74 9.99 4.18
N GLY A 73 2.93 9.80 5.21
CA GLY A 73 2.00 10.83 5.65
C GLY A 73 1.53 10.59 7.08
N MET A 74 0.70 11.52 7.52
CA MET A 74 -0.02 11.44 8.78
C MET A 74 -1.41 12.01 8.55
N ASP A 75 -2.39 11.12 8.45
CA ASP A 75 -3.74 11.47 8.01
C ASP A 75 -4.76 10.66 8.82
N LYS A 76 -6.03 11.09 8.83
CA LYS A 76 -7.12 10.23 9.30
C LYS A 76 -7.33 9.07 8.32
N LEU A 77 -7.92 7.97 8.77
CA LEU A 77 -8.10 6.74 8.00
C LEU A 77 -8.75 6.95 6.61
N ASP A 78 -9.78 7.80 6.51
CA ASP A 78 -10.45 8.04 5.22
C ASP A 78 -9.55 8.78 4.23
N THR A 79 -8.84 9.80 4.70
CA THR A 79 -7.88 10.58 3.90
C THR A 79 -6.68 9.73 3.51
N LEU A 80 -6.23 8.86 4.40
CA LEU A 80 -5.18 7.87 4.16
C LEU A 80 -5.55 6.95 2.98
N LYS A 81 -6.72 6.31 3.02
CA LYS A 81 -7.19 5.40 1.96
C LYS A 81 -7.23 6.11 0.60
N MET A 82 -7.73 7.34 0.57
CA MET A 82 -7.75 8.17 -0.65
C MET A 82 -6.35 8.47 -1.18
N ARG A 83 -5.42 8.92 -0.33
CA ARG A 83 -4.04 9.23 -0.74
C ARG A 83 -3.31 8.01 -1.27
N ILE A 84 -3.45 6.85 -0.61
CA ILE A 84 -2.79 5.63 -1.09
C ILE A 84 -3.33 5.25 -2.47
N LYS A 85 -4.66 5.29 -2.65
CA LYS A 85 -5.30 5.01 -3.93
C LYS A 85 -4.75 5.91 -5.05
N GLU A 86 -4.67 7.22 -4.85
CA GLU A 86 -4.14 8.15 -5.87
C GLU A 86 -2.68 7.84 -6.22
N ASN A 87 -1.86 7.52 -5.22
CA ASN A 87 -0.44 7.25 -5.44
C ASN A 87 -0.20 5.91 -6.13
N VAL A 88 -0.92 4.85 -5.75
CA VAL A 88 -0.86 3.55 -6.41
C VAL A 88 -1.34 3.67 -7.86
N ARG A 89 -2.44 4.41 -8.10
CA ARG A 89 -2.93 4.69 -9.46
C ARG A 89 -1.87 5.37 -10.32
N ALA A 90 -1.30 6.47 -9.84
CA ALA A 90 -0.30 7.22 -10.59
C ALA A 90 0.93 6.38 -10.94
N ILE A 91 1.28 5.41 -10.09
CA ILE A 91 2.40 4.49 -10.36
C ILE A 91 2.01 3.44 -11.40
N ILE A 92 0.83 2.83 -11.29
CA ILE A 92 0.34 1.85 -12.28
C ILE A 92 0.14 2.49 -13.66
N GLU A 93 -0.30 3.74 -13.71
CA GLU A 93 -0.46 4.49 -14.96
C GLU A 93 0.88 4.92 -15.57
N GLY A 94 1.91 5.12 -14.74
CA GLY A 94 3.28 5.42 -15.17
C GLY A 94 4.14 4.19 -15.50
N MET A 95 3.60 2.98 -15.28
CA MET A 95 4.19 1.69 -15.67
C MET A 95 3.62 1.20 -17.00
#